data_AF-A0ABD2X6D2-F1
#
_entry.id   AF-A0ABD2X6D2-F1
#
_cell.length_a   1.000
_cell.length_b   1.000
_cell.length_c   1.000
_cell.angle_alpha   90.00
_cell.angle_beta   90.00
_cell.angle_gamma   90.00
#
_symmetry.space_group_name_H-M   'P 1'
#
loop_
_entity.id
_entity.type
_entity.pdbx_description
1 polymer ?
#
loop_
_entity_poly.entity_id
_entity_poly.type
_entity_poly.pdbx_seq_one_letter_code
_entity_poly.pdbx_strand_id
1 'polypeptide(L)' 'MKNLFKMRQLKGGKTKETSKQKKERRKEILESKQRVFTVVLPTVAAIFALIVAYVYIKTRPKSIDY' A
#
# COMPACT_ATOMS: atom_id res chain seq x y z
N MET A 1 -33.29 40.64 -17.43
CA MET A 1 -31.83 40.35 -17.40
C MET A 1 -31.40 40.00 -15.99
N LYS A 2 -30.95 38.77 -15.75
CA LYS A 2 -29.93 38.43 -14.73
C LYS A 2 -29.60 36.95 -14.91
N ASN A 3 -28.46 36.70 -15.53
CA ASN A 3 -27.90 35.37 -15.75
C ASN A 3 -27.72 34.65 -14.41
N LEU A 4 -28.56 33.65 -14.14
CA LEU A 4 -28.61 32.87 -12.90
C LEU A 4 -27.71 31.62 -12.93
N PHE A 5 -26.75 31.55 -13.84
CA PHE A 5 -25.77 30.46 -13.91
C PHE A 5 -24.38 30.97 -13.58
N LYS A 6 -24.22 31.50 -12.36
CA LYS A 6 -22.90 31.70 -11.79
C LYS A 6 -22.52 30.37 -11.13
N MET A 7 -21.80 29.51 -11.86
CA MET A 7 -20.91 28.53 -11.24
C MET A 7 -19.92 29.33 -10.38
N ARG A 8 -20.28 29.63 -9.13
CA ARG A 8 -19.36 30.23 -8.17
C ARG A 8 -18.32 29.18 -7.87
N GLN A 9 -17.19 29.23 -8.58
CA GLN A 9 -16.00 28.54 -8.11
C GLN A 9 -15.61 29.11 -6.75
N LEU A 10 -15.36 28.20 -5.81
CA LEU A 10 -14.89 28.53 -4.46
C LEU A 10 -13.50 29.17 -4.59
N LYS A 11 -13.38 30.41 -4.12
CA LYS A 11 -12.13 31.18 -4.12
C LYS A 11 -11.12 30.42 -3.24
N GLY A 12 -10.17 29.74 -3.87
CA GLY A 12 -9.11 28.96 -3.20
C GLY A 12 -9.26 27.44 -3.17
N GLY A 13 -10.30 26.85 -3.77
CA GLY A 13 -10.47 25.40 -3.79
C GLY A 13 -9.55 24.75 -4.83
N LYS A 14 -8.69 23.81 -4.41
CA LYS A 14 -7.89 22.94 -5.29
C LYS A 14 -8.75 22.54 -6.50
N THR A 15 -8.22 22.76 -7.71
CA THR A 15 -8.90 22.49 -8.99
C THR A 15 -9.70 21.20 -8.88
N LYS A 16 -11.02 21.30 -9.11
CA LYS A 16 -11.93 20.15 -9.04
C LYS A 16 -11.30 19.02 -9.84
N GLU A 17 -10.90 17.95 -9.16
CA GLU A 17 -10.20 16.85 -9.79
C GLU A 17 -11.06 16.33 -10.94
N THR A 18 -10.49 16.30 -12.13
CA THR A 18 -11.23 15.86 -13.31
C THR A 18 -11.65 14.41 -13.11
N SER A 19 -12.79 14.01 -13.69
CA SER A 19 -13.28 12.63 -13.58
C SER A 19 -12.24 11.59 -14.04
N LYS A 20 -11.36 11.99 -14.97
CA LYS A 20 -10.20 11.21 -15.43
C LYS A 20 -9.16 10.99 -14.32
N GLN A 21 -8.71 12.06 -13.66
CA GLN A 21 -7.75 11.98 -12.54
C GLN A 21 -8.29 11.13 -11.37
N LYS A 22 -9.59 11.21 -11.08
CA LYS A 22 -10.22 10.37 -10.05
C LYS A 22 -10.20 8.88 -10.43
N LYS A 23 -10.32 8.55 -11.72
CA LYS A 23 -10.27 7.17 -12.22
C LYS A 23 -8.85 6.62 -12.18
N GLU A 24 -7.86 7.42 -12.58
CA GLU A 24 -6.44 7.07 -12.56
C GLU A 24 -5.97 6.77 -11.14
N ARG A 25 -6.27 7.65 -10.16
CA ARG A 25 -5.93 7.38 -8.76
C ARG A 25 -6.53 6.09 -8.22
N ARG A 26 -7.78 5.79 -8.54
CA ARG A 26 -8.43 4.54 -8.10
C ARG A 26 -7.73 3.31 -8.69
N LYS A 27 -7.31 3.40 -9.96
CA LYS A 27 -6.56 2.35 -10.64
C LYS A 27 -5.19 2.14 -10.01
N GLU A 28 -4.43 3.21 -9.80
CA GLU A 28 -3.09 3.16 -9.17
C GLU A 28 -3.14 2.60 -7.74
N ILE A 29 -4.16 2.98 -6.96
CA ILE A 29 -4.36 2.43 -5.61
C ILE A 29 -4.66 0.93 -5.67
N LEU A 30 -5.50 0.50 -6.61
CA LEU A 30 -5.84 -0.92 -6.76
C LEU A 30 -4.64 -1.75 -7.20
N GLU A 31 -3.88 -1.28 -8.19
CA GLU A 31 -2.66 -1.94 -8.65
C GLU A 31 -1.60 -1.98 -7.55
N SER A 32 -1.45 -0.90 -6.77
CA SER A 32 -0.53 -0.85 -5.64
C SER A 32 -0.93 -1.86 -4.56
N LYS A 33 -2.22 -1.96 -4.23
CA LYS A 33 -2.73 -2.98 -3.30
C LYS A 33 -2.42 -4.39 -3.80
N GLN A 34 -2.63 -4.67 -5.09
CA GLN A 34 -2.29 -5.97 -5.68
C GLN A 34 -0.80 -6.29 -5.53
N ARG A 35 0.10 -5.35 -5.87
CA ARG A 35 1.55 -5.53 -5.72
C ARG A 35 1.97 -5.78 -4.27
N VAL A 36 1.36 -5.10 -3.32
CA VAL A 36 1.62 -5.33 -1.89
C VAL A 36 1.30 -6.77 -1.49
N PHE A 37 0.15 -7.29 -1.91
CA PHE A 37 -0.24 -8.66 -1.58
C PHE A 37 0.59 -9.73 -2.30
N THR A 38 0.92 -9.52 -3.58
CA THR A 38 1.59 -10.56 -4.37
C THR A 38 3.10 -10.60 -4.19
N VAL A 39 3.73 -9.48 -3.83
CA VAL A 39 5.20 -9.39 -3.73
C VAL A 39 5.62 -9.06 -2.31
N VAL A 40 5.11 -7.98 -1.73
CA VAL A 40 5.61 -7.49 -0.43
C VAL A 40 5.32 -8.48 0.69
N LEU A 41 4.08 -9.01 0.74
CA LEU A 41 3.67 -9.96 1.76
C LEU A 41 4.54 -11.25 1.77
N PRO A 42 4.76 -11.96 0.65
CA PRO A 42 5.64 -13.13 0.65
C PRO A 42 7.10 -12.79 0.91
N THR A 43 7.61 -11.63 0.47
CA THR A 43 8.99 -11.23 0.80
C THR A 43 9.19 -11.01 2.30
N VAL A 44 8.26 -10.32 2.97
CA VAL A 44 8.31 -10.12 4.43
C VAL A 44 8.22 -11.46 5.17
N ALA A 45 7.33 -12.36 4.72
CA ALA A 45 7.20 -13.69 5.30
C ALA A 45 8.50 -14.51 5.17
N ALA A 46 9.17 -14.45 4.01
CA ALA A 46 10.45 -15.14 3.79
C ALA A 46 11.55 -14.61 4.71
N ILE A 47 11.68 -13.28 4.85
CA ILE A 47 12.66 -12.67 5.75
C ILE A 47 12.37 -13.07 7.21
N PHE A 48 11.10 -13.05 7.62
CA PHE A 48 10.72 -13.46 8.97
C PHE A 48 11.05 -14.93 9.23
N ALA A 49 10.75 -15.83 8.29
CA ALA A 49 11.09 -17.26 8.40
C ALA A 49 12.60 -17.48 8.53
N LEU A 50 13.41 -16.73 7.77
CA LEU A 50 14.87 -16.79 7.88
C LEU A 50 15.37 -16.35 9.25
N ILE A 51 14.80 -15.29 9.83
CA ILE A 51 15.14 -14.83 11.18
C ILE A 51 14.79 -15.90 12.20
N VAL A 52 13.57 -16.46 12.13
CA VAL A 52 13.14 -17.53 13.04
C VAL A 52 14.05 -18.74 12.94
N ALA A 53 14.40 -19.18 11.72
CA ALA A 53 15.32 -20.29 11.51
C ALA A 53 16.72 -19.99 12.08
N TYR A 54 17.24 -18.79 11.87
CA TYR A 54 18.53 -18.37 12.41
C TYR A 54 18.54 -18.39 13.94
N VAL A 55 17.51 -17.78 14.55
CA VAL A 55 17.35 -17.76 16.01
C VAL A 55 17.25 -19.20 16.52
N TYR A 56 16.37 -20.03 15.95
CA TYR A 56 16.21 -21.42 16.35
C TYR A 56 17.53 -22.20 16.31
N ILE A 57 18.32 -22.06 15.24
CA ILE A 57 19.64 -22.72 15.14
C ILE A 57 20.59 -22.24 16.25
N LYS A 58 20.58 -20.94 16.56
CA LYS A 58 21.47 -20.35 17.57
C LYS A 58 21.01 -20.59 19.01
N THR A 59 19.71 -20.68 19.24
CA THR A 59 19.12 -20.88 20.56
C THR A 59 18.80 -22.33 20.85
N ARG A 60 18.93 -23.26 19.88
CA ARG A 60 18.75 -24.69 20.17
C ARG A 60 19.80 -25.10 21.20
N PRO A 61 19.41 -25.71 22.33
CA PRO A 61 20.36 -26.43 23.14
C PRO A 61 20.98 -27.51 22.25
N LYS A 62 22.31 -27.63 22.24
CA LYS A 62 22.95 -28.81 21.65
C LYS A 62 22.29 -30.01 22.34
N SER A 63 21.71 -30.91 21.56
CA SER A 63 21.29 -32.21 22.09
C SER A 63 22.48 -32.74 22.89
N ILE A 64 22.27 -32.96 24.19
CA ILE A 64 23.25 -33.65 25.01
C ILE A 64 23.30 -35.05 24.40
N ASP A 65 24.33 -35.31 23.61
CA ASP A 65 24.64 -36.65 23.13
C ASP A 65 25.02 -37.47 24.37
N TYR A 66 24.20 -38.49 24.67
CA TYR A 66 24.46 -39.49 25.71
C TYR A 66 25.41 -40.56 25.18
#